data_AF-A0A535R5R4-F1
#
_entry.id   AF-A0A535R5R4-F1
#
_cell.length_a   1.000
_cell.length_b   1.000
_cell.length_c   1.000
_cell.angle_alpha   90.00
_cell.angle_beta   90.00
_cell.angle_gamma   90.00
#
_symmetry.space_group_name_H-M   'P 1'
#
loop_
_entity.id
_entity.type
_entity.pdbx_description
1 polymer ?
#
loop_
_entity_poly.entity_id
_entity_poly.type
_entity_poly.pdbx_seq_one_letter_code
_entity_poly.pdbx_strand_id
1 'polypeptide(L)' 'MLPNTSPVLDAIFQGWNVYQKQLIVVLRPLSSEQFAIRVAPNLRSVGEIAAHISAGRASWFSWILNEGGDEIAAI' A
#
# COMPACT_ATOMS: atom_id res chain seq x y z
N MET A 1 -15.47 12.03 29.06
CA MET A 1 -14.71 11.34 27.99
C MET A 1 -15.44 11.65 26.69
N LEU A 2 -14.91 12.55 25.86
CA LEU A 2 -15.56 12.88 24.58
C LEU A 2 -15.42 11.66 23.65
N PRO A 3 -16.42 11.35 22.81
CA PRO A 3 -16.28 10.27 21.85
C PRO A 3 -15.17 10.64 20.86
N ASN A 4 -14.09 9.87 20.86
CA ASN A 4 -12.91 10.05 20.01
C ASN A 4 -13.15 9.54 18.58
N THR A 5 -14.27 9.87 17.94
CA THR A 5 -14.54 9.50 16.55
C THR A 5 -14.51 10.76 15.68
N SER A 6 -13.52 10.84 14.81
CA SER A 6 -13.42 11.87 13.77
C SER A 6 -13.98 11.27 12.47
N PRO A 7 -15.11 11.76 11.95
CA PRO A 7 -15.68 11.27 10.70
C PRO A 7 -14.71 11.31 9.51
N VAL A 8 -13.74 12.25 9.55
CA VAL A 8 -12.68 12.36 8.54
C VAL A 8 -11.69 11.21 8.68
N LEU A 9 -11.26 10.87 9.90
CA LEU A 9 -10.36 9.74 10.12
C LEU A 9 -11.05 8.42 9.72
N ASP A 10 -12.32 8.26 10.07
CA ASP A 10 -13.10 7.08 9.70
C ASP A 10 -13.19 6.92 8.17
N ALA A 11 -13.47 8.02 7.45
CA ALA A 11 -13.50 8.01 5.99
C ALA A 11 -12.14 7.67 5.36
N ILE A 12 -11.04 8.19 5.92
CA ILE A 12 -9.67 7.89 5.45
C ILE A 12 -9.36 6.40 5.65
N PHE A 13 -9.58 5.86 6.85
CA PHE A 13 -9.30 4.45 7.14
C PHE A 13 -10.18 3.51 6.32
N GLN A 14 -11.47 3.82 6.16
CA GLN A 14 -12.37 3.06 5.30
C GLN A 14 -11.90 3.10 3.84
N GLY A 15 -11.54 4.27 3.32
CA GLY A 15 -11.03 4.44 1.97
C GLY A 15 -9.77 3.61 1.72
N TRP A 16 -8.81 3.64 2.66
CA TRP A 16 -7.58 2.83 2.59
C TRP A 16 -7.88 1.33 2.57
N ASN A 17 -8.77 0.86 3.44
CA ASN A 17 -9.17 -0.55 3.49
C ASN A 17 -9.84 -1.01 2.19
N VAL A 18 -10.75 -0.20 1.65
CA VAL A 18 -11.43 -0.49 0.37
C VAL A 18 -10.41 -0.55 -0.77
N TYR A 19 -9.52 0.44 -0.86
CA TYR A 19 -8.50 0.48 -1.90
C TYR A 19 -7.53 -0.71 -1.82
N GLN A 20 -7.13 -1.12 -0.61
CA GLN A 20 -6.29 -2.31 -0.42
C GLN A 20 -6.98 -3.59 -0.92
N LYS A 21 -8.27 -3.76 -0.63
CA LYS A 21 -9.05 -4.91 -1.13
C LYS A 21 -9.12 -4.92 -2.65
N GLN A 22 -9.35 -3.77 -3.27
CA GLN A 22 -9.36 -3.64 -4.73
C GLN A 22 -8.00 -3.96 -5.34
N LEU A 23 -6.91 -3.50 -4.73
CA LEU A 23 -5.55 -3.81 -5.18
C LEU A 23 -5.29 -5.32 -5.17
N ILE A 24 -5.68 -6.02 -4.11
CA ILE A 24 -5.56 -7.49 -4.04
C ILE A 24 -6.38 -8.17 -5.14
N VAL A 25 -7.61 -7.72 -5.39
CA VAL A 25 -8.48 -8.29 -6.45
C VAL A 25 -7.82 -8.17 -7.83
N VAL A 26 -7.21 -7.02 -8.12
CA VAL A 26 -6.58 -6.75 -9.42
C VAL A 26 -5.24 -7.47 -9.57
N LEU A 27 -4.43 -7.53 -8.52
CA LEU A 27 -3.07 -8.09 -8.59
C LEU A 27 -3.04 -9.62 -8.49
N ARG A 28 -3.93 -10.23 -7.71
CA ARG A 28 -3.95 -11.68 -7.47
C ARG A 28 -3.98 -12.56 -8.74
N PRO A 29 -4.74 -12.25 -9.80
CA PRO A 29 -4.78 -13.10 -10.99
C PRO A 29 -3.59 -12.91 -11.93
N LEU A 30 -2.69 -11.95 -11.68
CA LEU A 30 -1.61 -11.64 -12.61
C LEU A 30 -0.48 -12.66 -12.54
N SER A 31 0.04 -13.05 -13.69
CA SER A 31 1.25 -13.86 -13.80
C SER A 31 2.52 -13.01 -13.58
N SER A 32 3.66 -13.66 -13.36
CA SER A 32 4.96 -13.01 -13.24
C SER A 32 5.31 -12.16 -14.48
N GLU A 33 4.96 -12.65 -15.67
CA GLU A 33 5.17 -11.92 -16.93
C GLU A 33 4.30 -10.66 -16.98
N GLN A 34 3.05 -10.75 -16.51
CA GLN A 34 2.17 -9.58 -16.42
C GLN A 34 2.66 -8.56 -15.40
N PHE A 35 3.23 -9.01 -14.28
CA PHE A 35 3.89 -8.13 -13.32
C PHE A 35 5.10 -7.40 -13.91
N ALA A 36 5.77 -7.97 -14.91
CA ALA A 36 6.93 -7.38 -15.57
C ALA A 36 6.57 -6.34 -16.66
N ILE A 37 5.29 -6.24 -17.06
CA ILE A 37 4.85 -5.30 -18.10
C ILE A 37 5.12 -3.85 -17.68
N ARG A 38 5.72 -3.08 -18.59
CA ARG A 38 5.90 -1.62 -18.52
C ARG A 38 5.13 -0.96 -19.66
N VAL A 39 4.43 0.14 -19.39
CA VAL A 39 3.70 0.91 -20.41
C VAL A 39 4.64 1.70 -21.33
N ALA A 40 5.83 2.06 -20.83
CA ALA A 40 6.93 2.62 -21.61
C ALA A 40 8.28 2.23 -20.94
N PRO A 41 9.41 2.19 -21.69
CA PRO A 41 10.69 1.72 -21.16
C PRO A 41 11.18 2.45 -19.90
N ASN A 42 10.83 3.72 -19.73
CA ASN A 42 11.22 4.57 -18.62
C ASN A 42 10.22 4.59 -17.44
N LEU A 43 9.12 3.83 -17.52
CA LEU A 43 8.11 3.76 -16.47
C LEU A 43 8.26 2.47 -15.65
N ARG A 44 7.76 2.51 -14.40
CA ARG A 44 7.73 1.33 -13.53
C ARG A 44 6.86 0.22 -14.13
N SER A 45 7.24 -1.02 -13.86
CA SER A 45 6.40 -2.17 -14.16
C SER A 45 5.20 -2.25 -13.22
N VAL A 46 4.21 -3.09 -13.54
CA VAL A 46 3.07 -3.35 -12.64
C VAL A 46 3.55 -3.80 -11.26
N GLY A 47 4.55 -4.68 -11.19
CA GLY A 47 5.12 -5.19 -9.94
C GLY A 47 5.86 -4.11 -9.14
N GLU A 48 6.61 -3.24 -9.81
CA GLU A 48 7.30 -2.13 -9.16
C GLU A 48 6.31 -1.10 -8.59
N ILE A 49 5.17 -0.87 -9.28
CA ILE A 49 4.10 -0.01 -8.75
C ILE A 49 3.46 -0.65 -7.50
N ALA A 50 3.14 -1.94 -7.55
CA ALA A 50 2.57 -2.67 -6.41
C ALA A 50 3.52 -2.67 -5.19
N ALA A 51 4.81 -2.89 -5.43
CA ALA A 51 5.85 -2.83 -4.40
C ALA A 51 5.96 -1.42 -3.81
N HIS A 52 5.97 -0.38 -4.66
CA HIS A 52 6.05 1.01 -4.20
C HIS A 52 4.86 1.41 -3.31
N ILE A 53 3.63 1.02 -3.67
CA ILE A 53 2.44 1.28 -2.85
C ILE A 53 2.55 0.58 -1.48
N SER A 54 3.03 -0.67 -1.46
CA SER A 54 3.19 -1.44 -0.24
C SER A 54 4.28 -0.86 0.67
N ALA A 55 5.45 -0.56 0.10
CA ALA A 55 6.59 0.04 0.82
C ALA A 55 6.25 1.44 1.35
N GLY A 56 5.48 2.25 0.61
CA GLY A 56 5.03 3.57 1.07
C GLY A 56 4.19 3.50 2.36
N ARG A 57 3.46 2.40 2.56
CA ARG A 57 2.67 2.21 3.80
C ARG A 57 3.53 1.70 4.93
N ALA A 58 4.36 0.68 4.68
CA ALA A 58 5.31 0.15 5.66
C ALA A 58 6.23 1.26 6.20
N SER A 59 6.77 2.08 5.29
CA SER A 59 7.63 3.21 5.67
C SER A 59 6.93 4.29 6.48
N TRP A 60 5.61 4.47 6.33
CA TRP A 60 4.88 5.42 7.17
C TRP A 60 4.84 4.96 8.63
N PHE A 61 4.62 3.67 8.88
CA PHE A 61 4.69 3.10 10.22
C PHE A 61 6.11 3.24 10.80
N SER A 62 7.14 2.79 10.08
CA SER A 62 8.50 2.81 10.63
C SER A 62 9.14 4.19 10.71
N TRP A 63 9.11 4.98 9.64
CA TRP A 63 9.87 6.24 9.57
C TRP A 63 9.11 7.44 10.10
N ILE A 64 7.77 7.43 10.03
CA ILE A 64 6.95 8.58 10.43
C ILE A 64 6.36 8.39 11.82
N LEU A 65 5.79 7.21 12.09
CA LEU A 65 5.19 6.92 13.40
C LEU A 65 6.18 6.30 14.40
N ASN A 66 7.35 5.84 13.93
CA ASN A 66 8.31 5.08 14.74
C ASN A 66 7.67 3.83 15.36
N GLU A 67 6.81 3.18 14.57
CA GLU A 67 6.08 1.95 14.88
C GLU A 67 6.50 0.82 13.94
N GLY A 68 6.27 -0.43 14.35
CA GLY A 68 6.68 -1.61 13.61
C GLY A 68 7.99 -2.21 14.12
N GLY A 69 8.06 -3.54 14.13
CA GLY A 69 9.26 -4.28 14.51
C GLY A 69 10.30 -4.32 13.39
N ASP A 70 11.35 -5.11 13.61
CA ASP A 70 12.46 -5.31 12.67
C ASP A 70 11.97 -5.73 11.28
N GLU A 71 10.82 -6.42 11.19
CA GLU A 71 10.22 -6.86 9.94
C GLU A 71 9.76 -5.71 9.03
N ILE A 72 9.32 -4.58 9.62
CA ILE A 72 8.92 -3.38 8.85
C ILE A 72 10.14 -2.49 8.58
N ALA A 73 11.14 -2.51 9.45
CA ALA A 73 12.39 -1.78 9.23
C ALA A 73 13.21 -2.33 8.05
N ALA A 74 13.01 -3.59 7.68
CA ALA A 74 13.71 -4.27 6.59
C ALA A 74 13.05 -4.12 5.20
N ILE A 75 11.91 -3.42 5.10
CA ILE A 75 11.17 -3.13 3.84
C ILE A 75 11.67 -1.83 3.22
#